data_AF-A0ABC8RJU2-F1
#
_entry.id   AF-A0ABC8RJU2-F1
#
_cell.length_a   1.000
_cell.length_b   1.000
_cell.length_c   1.000
_cell.angle_alpha   90.00
_cell.angle_beta   90.00
_cell.angle_gamma   90.00
#
_symmetry.space_group_name_H-M   'P 1'
#
loop_
_entity.id
_entity.type
_entity.pdbx_description
1 polymer ?
#
loop_
_entity_poly.entity_id
_entity_poly.type
_entity_poly.pdbx_seq_one_letter_code
_entity_poly.pdbx_strand_id
1 'polypeptide(L)'
;MVLTFIGRSLEDPTCEDCCCPWDLLTKSLLDLEAEDTNMLTNMRWFQGLVKEADIDSFHMPYYTPYKDEMESIIQKEGSFSINRLEVFEETLVDVMKHNENDREYMSEKNTIIAIFAAKGMS
;
A
#
# COMPACT_ATOMS: atom_id res chain seq x y z
N MET A 1 0.90 16.76 -19.40
CA MET A 1 1.39 15.59 -18.63
C MET A 1 0.21 15.03 -17.85
N VAL A 2 0.08 13.71 -17.81
CA VAL A 2 -0.90 13.02 -16.97
C VAL A 2 -0.12 12.06 -16.10
N LEU A 3 -0.28 12.16 -14.78
CA LEU A 3 0.34 11.26 -13.80
C LEU A 3 -0.76 10.59 -12.99
N THR A 4 -0.62 9.29 -12.75
CA THR A 4 -1.60 8.52 -11.98
C THR A 4 -0.89 7.74 -10.88
N PHE A 5 -1.39 7.86 -9.65
CA PHE A 5 -0.82 7.25 -8.46
C PHE A 5 -1.89 6.49 -7.69
N ILE A 6 -1.48 5.42 -7.00
CA ILE A 6 -2.26 4.88 -5.90
C ILE A 6 -1.99 5.81 -4.71
N GLY A 7 -3.05 6.43 -4.20
CA GLY A 7 -3.00 7.33 -3.05
C GLY A 7 -3.78 6.77 -1.87
N ARG A 8 -4.03 7.64 -0.90
CA ARG A 8 -4.89 7.35 0.25
C ARG A 8 -6.05 8.34 0.34
N SER A 9 -7.15 7.87 0.93
CA SER A 9 -8.41 8.60 1.11
C SER A 9 -8.33 9.62 2.25
N LEU A 10 -7.53 9.33 3.28
CA LEU A 10 -7.36 10.12 4.49
C LEU A 10 -5.97 10.77 4.56
N GLU A 11 -5.89 11.89 5.27
CA GLU A 11 -4.62 12.60 5.49
C GLU A 11 -3.65 11.77 6.32
N ASP A 12 -4.17 11.02 7.30
CA ASP A 12 -3.40 10.12 8.16
C ASP A 12 -2.71 9.00 7.36
N PRO A 13 -1.37 8.93 7.34
CA PRO A 13 -0.63 7.91 6.62
C PRO A 13 -0.75 6.50 7.22
N THR A 14 -1.38 6.36 8.39
CA THR A 14 -1.59 5.08 9.07
C THR A 14 -3.00 4.50 8.87
N CYS A 15 -3.83 5.13 8.02
CA CYS A 15 -5.21 4.67 7.79
C CYS A 15 -5.28 3.28 7.14
N GLU A 16 -6.33 2.51 7.43
CA GLU A 16 -6.51 1.14 6.93
C GLU A 16 -6.46 1.04 5.39
N ASP A 17 -6.94 2.07 4.67
CA ASP A 17 -6.95 2.14 3.21
C ASP A 17 -5.55 2.27 2.55
N CYS A 18 -4.49 2.44 3.36
CA CYS A 18 -3.13 2.76 2.90
C CYS A 18 -2.21 1.54 2.75
N CYS A 19 -2.49 0.44 3.46
CA CYS A 19 -1.51 -0.63 3.71
C CYS A 19 -1.85 -1.97 3.03
N CYS A 20 -2.99 -2.06 2.34
CA CYS A 20 -3.57 -3.31 1.84
C CYS A 20 -2.63 -4.24 1.05
N PRO A 21 -1.77 -3.76 0.12
CA PRO A 21 -0.86 -4.67 -0.61
C PRO A 21 0.23 -5.26 0.29
N TRP A 22 0.60 -4.56 1.36
CA TRP A 22 1.73 -4.89 2.21
C TRP A 22 1.33 -5.76 3.40
N ASP A 23 0.05 -5.81 3.75
CA ASP A 23 -0.43 -6.67 4.84
C ASP A 23 -0.16 -8.15 4.56
N LEU A 24 -0.39 -8.61 3.33
CA LEU A 24 -0.09 -9.99 2.93
C LEU A 24 1.41 -10.27 2.95
N LEU A 25 2.22 -9.33 2.49
CA LEU A 25 3.67 -9.45 2.55
C LEU A 25 4.15 -9.53 4.00
N THR A 26 3.64 -8.66 4.87
CA THR A 26 3.98 -8.61 6.30
C THR A 26 3.60 -9.91 6.98
N LYS A 27 2.38 -10.42 6.77
CA LYS A 27 1.95 -11.74 7.29
C LYS A 27 2.86 -12.86 6.80
N SER A 28 3.18 -12.86 5.51
CA SER A 28 4.09 -13.87 4.93
C SER A 28 5.48 -13.81 5.54
N LEU A 29 6.02 -12.61 5.82
CA LEU A 29 7.33 -12.45 6.46
C LEU A 29 7.30 -12.90 7.92
N LEU A 30 6.24 -12.59 8.66
CA LEU A 30 6.06 -13.05 10.05
C LEU A 30 5.93 -14.59 10.11
N ASP A 31 5.23 -15.20 9.16
CA ASP A 31 5.14 -16.66 9.05
C ASP A 31 6.51 -17.33 8.77
N LEU A 32 7.44 -16.60 8.13
CA LEU A 32 8.82 -17.05 7.87
C LEU A 32 9.76 -16.87 9.08
N GLU A 33 9.45 -15.94 9.98
CA GLU A 33 10.19 -15.70 11.21
C GLU A 33 9.89 -16.79 12.25
N ALA A 34 8.61 -17.12 12.44
CA ALA A 34 8.10 -17.89 13.58
C ALA A 34 9.05 -18.99 14.09
N GLU A 35 9.70 -18.71 15.22
CA GLU A 35 10.46 -19.71 15.98
C GLU A 35 9.52 -20.77 16.57
N ASP A 36 10.02 -22.00 16.71
CA ASP A 36 9.39 -23.29 17.02
C ASP A 36 8.49 -23.31 18.31
N THR A 37 7.42 -22.50 18.33
CA THR A 37 6.62 -22.24 19.53
C THR A 37 5.17 -22.74 19.42
N ASN A 38 4.70 -23.11 18.23
CA ASN A 38 3.33 -23.62 18.05
C ASN A 38 3.31 -24.96 17.30
N MET A 39 3.19 -26.04 18.06
CA MET A 39 3.26 -27.44 17.64
C MET A 39 2.05 -27.90 16.78
N LEU A 40 1.16 -26.98 16.36
CA LEU A 40 -0.16 -27.31 15.80
C LEU A 40 -0.32 -27.06 14.29
N THR A 41 0.63 -26.41 13.61
CA THR A 41 0.52 -26.16 12.16
C THR A 41 1.50 -27.01 11.35
N ASN A 42 0.95 -27.75 10.37
CA ASN A 42 1.66 -28.70 9.52
C ASN A 42 2.61 -28.05 8.48
N MET A 43 2.99 -26.78 8.67
CA MET A 43 3.87 -25.99 7.79
C MET A 43 5.26 -25.81 8.42
N ARG A 44 5.96 -26.93 8.63
CA ARG A 44 7.28 -26.92 9.30
C ARG A 44 8.45 -26.51 8.39
N TRP A 45 8.22 -26.28 7.10
CA TRP A 45 9.30 -26.15 6.10
C TRP A 45 9.82 -24.73 5.90
N PHE A 46 9.10 -23.72 6.37
CA PHE A 46 9.39 -22.31 6.09
C PHE A 46 9.76 -21.47 7.33
N GLN A 47 9.77 -22.08 8.51
CA GLN A 47 10.05 -21.42 9.80
C GLN A 47 11.54 -21.13 10.00
N GLY A 48 11.87 -20.00 10.62
CA GLY A 48 13.24 -19.58 10.94
C GLY A 48 14.09 -19.23 9.71
N LEU A 49 13.47 -18.97 8.55
CA LEU A 49 14.18 -18.56 7.33
C LEU A 49 14.56 -17.08 7.34
N VAL A 50 13.85 -16.28 8.14
CA VAL A 50 14.05 -14.83 8.27
C VAL A 50 14.21 -14.50 9.75
N LYS A 51 15.09 -13.57 10.08
CA LYS A 51 15.25 -13.07 11.46
C LYS A 51 14.27 -11.94 11.72
N GLU A 52 13.73 -11.87 12.93
CA GLU A 52 12.88 -10.75 13.39
C GLU A 52 13.54 -9.39 13.11
N ALA A 53 14.83 -9.24 13.45
CA ALA A 53 15.57 -8.00 13.21
C ALA A 53 15.66 -7.59 11.73
N ASP A 54 15.63 -8.55 10.80
CA ASP A 54 15.62 -8.28 9.36
C ASP A 54 14.23 -7.81 8.90
N ILE A 55 13.14 -8.25 9.56
CA ILE A 55 11.78 -7.78 9.31
C ILE A 55 11.60 -6.36 9.87
N ASP A 56 12.03 -6.11 11.10
CA ASP A 56 11.92 -4.80 11.76
C ASP A 56 12.67 -3.68 11.02
N SER A 57 13.81 -4.03 10.40
CA SER A 57 14.62 -3.08 9.64
C SER A 57 14.20 -2.95 8.17
N PHE A 58 13.30 -3.81 7.70
CA PHE A 58 12.82 -3.78 6.33
C PHE A 58 11.70 -2.74 6.17
N HIS A 59 12.05 -1.62 5.54
CA HIS A 59 11.09 -0.60 5.12
C HIS A 59 10.83 -0.69 3.62
N MET A 60 9.57 -0.86 3.23
CA MET A 60 9.17 -0.86 1.83
C MET A 60 9.38 0.54 1.22
N PRO A 61 10.12 0.70 0.11
CA PRO A 61 10.32 1.99 -0.55
C PRO A 61 9.09 2.38 -1.40
N TYR A 62 7.93 2.42 -0.75
CA TYR A 62 6.65 2.73 -1.37
C TYR A 62 5.85 3.66 -0.46
N TYR A 63 5.22 4.67 -1.05
CA TYR A 63 4.44 5.66 -0.34
C TYR A 63 3.15 5.96 -1.11
N THR A 64 2.03 5.95 -0.41
CA THR A 64 0.70 6.31 -0.92
C THR A 64 0.39 7.76 -0.52
N PRO A 65 0.55 8.72 -1.43
CA PRO A 65 0.39 10.13 -1.09
C PRO A 65 -1.08 10.49 -0.83
N TYR A 66 -1.29 11.51 -0.01
CA TYR A 66 -2.57 12.19 0.09
C TYR A 66 -2.71 13.23 -1.03
N LYS A 67 -3.92 13.47 -1.53
CA LYS A 67 -4.14 14.38 -2.67
C LYS A 67 -3.57 15.79 -2.42
N ASP A 68 -3.75 16.33 -1.22
CA ASP A 68 -3.32 17.70 -0.88
C ASP A 68 -1.79 17.78 -0.72
N GLU A 69 -1.17 16.68 -0.29
CA GLU A 69 0.29 16.54 -0.24
C GLU A 69 0.89 16.60 -1.65
N MET A 70 0.30 15.87 -2.60
CA MET A 70 0.73 15.91 -4.01
C MET A 70 0.58 17.31 -4.61
N GLU A 71 -0.56 17.95 -4.38
CA GLU A 71 -0.82 19.30 -4.85
C GLU A 71 0.22 20.29 -4.28
N SER A 72 0.49 20.21 -2.97
CA SER A 72 1.48 21.05 -2.30
C SER A 72 2.89 20.86 -2.87
N ILE A 73 3.32 19.62 -3.12
CA ILE A 73 4.65 19.32 -3.68
C ILE A 73 4.79 19.90 -5.09
N ILE A 74 3.78 19.72 -5.95
CA ILE A 74 3.82 20.20 -7.33
C ILE A 74 3.84 21.74 -7.35
N GLN A 75 2.99 22.38 -6.54
CA GLN A 75 2.97 23.84 -6.45
C GLN A 75 4.29 24.40 -5.90
N LYS A 76 4.88 23.73 -4.91
CA LYS A 76 6.18 24.11 -4.33
C LYS A 76 7.34 23.96 -5.32
N GLU A 77 7.29 22.95 -6.20
CA GLU A 77 8.30 22.74 -7.24
C GLU A 77 8.18 23.80 -8.36
N GLY A 78 6.96 24.09 -8.81
CA GLY A 78 6.65 25.26 -9.64
C GLY A 78 6.90 25.13 -11.15
N SER A 79 7.41 24.01 -11.66
CA SER A 79 7.58 23.79 -13.11
C SER A 79 6.27 23.49 -13.83
N PHE A 80 5.24 23.10 -13.09
CA PHE A 80 3.97 22.63 -13.63
C PHE A 80 2.78 23.38 -13.04
N SER A 81 1.81 23.70 -13.89
CA SER A 81 0.48 24.13 -13.45
C SER A 81 -0.45 22.91 -13.42
N ILE A 82 -1.12 22.69 -12.29
CA ILE A 82 -2.17 21.67 -12.17
C ILE A 82 -3.41 22.19 -12.89
N ASN A 83 -3.78 21.54 -13.98
CA ASN A 83 -5.00 21.87 -14.73
C ASN A 83 -6.22 21.17 -14.11
N ARG A 84 -6.03 19.93 -13.65
CA ARG A 84 -7.08 19.11 -13.03
C ARG A 84 -6.43 18.08 -12.11
N LEU A 85 -7.04 17.86 -10.96
CA LEU A 85 -6.74 16.76 -10.04
C LEU A 85 -8.03 15.99 -9.80
N GLU A 86 -7.99 14.68 -9.99
CA GLU A 86 -9.13 13.78 -9.80
C GLU A 86 -8.76 12.68 -8.83
N VAL A 87 -9.69 12.36 -7.93
CA VAL A 87 -9.59 11.24 -6.99
C VAL A 87 -10.77 10.33 -7.23
N PHE A 88 -10.49 9.03 -7.38
CA PHE A 88 -11.52 8.01 -7.58
C PHE A 88 -11.16 6.74 -6.82
N GLU A 89 -12.18 5.95 -6.49
CA GLU A 89 -12.03 4.66 -5.81
C GLU A 89 -12.17 3.54 -6.84
N GLU A 90 -11.19 2.64 -6.90
CA GLU A 90 -11.23 1.46 -7.76
C GLU A 90 -10.70 0.23 -7.03
N THR A 91 -11.29 -0.93 -7.29
CA THR A 91 -10.76 -2.19 -6.78
C THR A 91 -9.61 -2.64 -7.69
N LEU A 92 -8.35 -2.51 -7.23
CA LEU A 92 -7.20 -2.95 -8.03
C LEU A 92 -6.75 -4.38 -7.71
N VAL A 93 -7.09 -4.88 -6.51
CA VAL A 93 -6.69 -6.23 -6.07
C VAL A 93 -7.86 -6.88 -5.33
N ASP A 94 -8.28 -8.04 -5.80
CA ASP A 94 -9.15 -8.93 -5.03
C ASP A 94 -8.28 -9.75 -4.07
N VAL A 95 -8.39 -9.48 -2.78
CA VAL A 95 -7.66 -10.26 -1.76
C VAL A 95 -8.52 -11.43 -1.32
N MET A 96 -8.04 -12.65 -1.57
CA MET A 96 -8.63 -13.86 -1.00
C MET A 96 -8.25 -13.94 0.48
N LYS A 97 -9.20 -13.76 1.39
CA LYS A 97 -8.99 -14.07 2.81
C LYS A 97 -9.40 -15.52 3.05
N HIS A 98 -8.49 -16.33 3.58
CA HIS A 98 -8.80 -17.69 3.99
C HIS A 98 -9.32 -17.67 5.43
N ASN A 99 -10.63 -17.71 5.62
CA ASN A 99 -11.23 -17.97 6.93
C ASN A 99 -11.52 -19.47 7.05
N GLU A 100 -11.39 -20.03 8.25
CA GLU A 100 -11.36 -21.47 8.52
C GLU A 100 -12.59 -22.27 8.00
N ASN A 101 -13.69 -21.61 7.62
CA ASN A 101 -14.89 -22.27 7.08
C ASN A 101 -15.45 -21.71 5.76
N ASP A 102 -14.98 -20.57 5.24
CA ASP A 102 -15.51 -19.96 4.01
C ASP A 102 -14.45 -19.18 3.22
N ARG A 103 -14.55 -19.22 1.88
CA ARG A 103 -13.75 -18.40 0.96
C ARG A 103 -14.47 -17.08 0.71
N GLU A 104 -14.14 -16.06 1.50
CA GLU A 104 -14.68 -14.71 1.33
C GLU A 104 -13.73 -13.85 0.50
N TYR A 105 -14.24 -13.29 -0.59
CA TYR A 105 -13.52 -12.32 -1.42
C TYR A 105 -13.72 -10.94 -0.81
N MET A 106 -12.63 -10.34 -0.32
CA MET A 106 -12.64 -8.92 0.05
C MET A 106 -12.10 -8.13 -1.14
N SER A 107 -12.99 -7.44 -1.83
CA SER A 107 -12.62 -6.39 -2.78
C SER A 107 -12.30 -5.13 -1.99
N GLU A 108 -11.02 -4.88 -1.74
CA GLU A 108 -10.60 -3.65 -1.07
C GLU A 108 -10.47 -2.54 -2.12
N LYS A 109 -11.13 -1.40 -1.86
CA LYS A 109 -11.09 -0.25 -2.75
C LYS A 109 -9.80 0.50 -2.56
N ASN A 110 -9.11 0.81 -3.64
CA ASN A 110 -7.92 1.63 -3.66
C ASN A 110 -8.29 3.06 -4.08
N THR A 111 -7.69 4.04 -3.41
CA THR A 111 -7.78 5.43 -3.86
C THR A 111 -6.78 5.66 -4.97
N ILE A 112 -7.25 6.21 -6.10
CA ILE A 112 -6.42 6.58 -7.25
C ILE A 112 -6.45 8.09 -7.40
N ILE A 113 -5.27 8.68 -7.56
CA ILE A 113 -5.09 10.11 -7.76
C ILE A 113 -4.55 10.31 -9.19
N ALA A 114 -5.31 11.00 -10.02
CA ALA A 114 -4.90 11.39 -11.38
C ALA A 114 -4.66 12.91 -11.44
N ILE A 115 -3.48 13.30 -11.91
CA ILE A 115 -3.04 14.68 -12.02
C ILE A 115 -2.79 15.01 -13.48
N PHE A 116 -3.53 16.00 -13.97
CA PHE A 116 -3.38 16.57 -15.30
C PHE A 116 -2.64 17.89 -15.15
N ALA A 117 -1.37 17.90 -15.53
CA ALA A 117 -0.48 19.03 -15.37
C ALA A 117 0.06 19.51 -16.73
N ALA A 118 0.12 20.82 -16.94
CA ALA A 118 0.79 21.42 -18.08
C ALA A 118 2.12 22.03 -17.63
N LYS A 119 3.10 22.06 -18.54
CA LYS A 119 4.34 22.78 -18.28
C LYS A 119 4.00 24.27 -18.14
N GLY A 120 4.43 24.89 -17.04
CA GLY A 120 4.27 26.33 -16.86
C GLY A 120 4.98 27.08 -17.99
N MET A 121 4.30 28.04 -18.61
CA MET A 121 4.95 28.98 -19.53
C MET A 121 5.76 29.97 -18.67
N SER A 122 7.03 29.63 -18.40
CA SER A 122 8.02 30.58 -17.88
C SER A 122 8.46 31.54 -18.97
#